data_AF-A0A6I6A5G8-F1
#
_entry.id   AF-A0A6I6A5G8-F1
#
_cell.length_a   1.000
_cell.length_b   1.000
_cell.length_c   1.000
_cell.angle_alpha   90.00
_cell.angle_beta   90.00
_cell.angle_gamma   90.00
#
_symmetry.space_group_name_H-M   'P 1'
#
loop_
_entity.id
_entity.type
_entity.pdbx_description
1 polymer ?
#
loop_
_entity_poly.entity_id
_entity_poly.type
_entity_poly.pdbx_seq_one_letter_code
_entity_poly.pdbx_strand_id
1 'polypeptide(L)'
;MSWTGWARRVRDADLPLRHRSSALRSLLNLHAPFGFEGTERHLRRLVGVPDHGDGPLGARRTGDWSDATLLAALDALEASRASHLRYRAVVAERRRHEKAQHRRQPTRGDVAALRRAEWCKDVDEAARRQPGAREARRARRGSPRGGA
;
A
#
# COMPACT_ATOMS: atom_id res chain seq x y z
N MET A 1 -12.51 -13.98 -7.27
CA MET A 1 -12.91 -12.75 -8.00
C MET A 1 -11.71 -11.81 -8.11
N SER A 2 -11.60 -11.05 -9.21
CA SER A 2 -10.52 -10.09 -9.46
C SER A 2 -10.80 -8.72 -8.82
N TRP A 3 -9.77 -7.86 -8.75
CA TRP A 3 -9.88 -6.46 -8.33
C TRP A 3 -11.01 -5.72 -9.07
N THR A 4 -11.00 -5.80 -10.41
CA THR A 4 -11.94 -5.10 -11.27
C THR A 4 -13.38 -5.55 -11.04
N GLY A 5 -13.61 -6.84 -10.74
CA GLY A 5 -14.93 -7.36 -10.42
C GLY A 5 -15.50 -6.77 -9.14
N TRP A 6 -14.71 -6.72 -8.07
CA TRP A 6 -15.14 -6.12 -6.81
C TRP A 6 -15.32 -4.61 -6.91
N ALA A 7 -14.38 -3.90 -7.55
CA ALA A 7 -14.47 -2.46 -7.75
C ALA A 7 -15.72 -2.05 -8.54
N ARG A 8 -16.12 -2.86 -9.55
CA ARG A 8 -17.40 -2.66 -10.25
C ARG A 8 -18.60 -2.76 -9.32
N ARG A 9 -18.63 -3.76 -8.44
CA ARG A 9 -19.73 -3.94 -7.46
C ARG A 9 -19.80 -2.81 -6.44
N VAL A 10 -18.68 -2.17 -6.09
CA VAL A 10 -18.70 -0.99 -5.21
C VAL A 10 -19.33 0.22 -5.91
N ARG A 11 -19.11 0.37 -7.22
CA ARG A 11 -19.63 1.46 -8.05
C ARG A 11 -21.08 1.29 -8.48
N ASP A 12 -21.56 0.05 -8.47
CA ASP A 12 -22.91 -0.31 -8.88
C ASP A 12 -23.96 0.25 -7.91
N ALA A 13 -24.69 1.28 -8.36
CA ALA A 13 -25.70 1.99 -7.56
C ALA A 13 -26.97 1.16 -7.33
N ASP A 14 -27.23 0.15 -8.16
CA ASP A 14 -28.41 -0.72 -8.04
C ASP A 14 -28.22 -1.77 -6.94
N LEU A 15 -26.98 -1.97 -6.48
CA LEU A 15 -26.69 -2.86 -5.37
C LEU A 15 -27.01 -2.20 -4.01
N PRO A 16 -27.64 -2.93 -3.08
CA PRO A 16 -27.78 -2.46 -1.71
C PRO A 16 -26.42 -2.08 -1.12
N LEU A 17 -26.37 -0.96 -0.38
CA LEU A 17 -25.15 -0.42 0.22
C LEU A 17 -24.33 -1.48 1.00
N ARG A 18 -24.99 -2.42 1.67
CA ARG A 18 -24.33 -3.54 2.37
C ARG A 18 -23.55 -4.50 1.48
N HIS A 19 -23.98 -4.70 0.24
CA HIS A 19 -23.27 -5.54 -0.71
C HIS A 19 -22.09 -4.77 -1.31
N ARG A 20 -22.25 -3.46 -1.51
CA ARG A 20 -21.18 -2.57 -1.96
C ARG A 20 -20.09 -2.43 -0.89
N SER A 21 -20.45 -2.28 0.38
CA SER A 21 -19.49 -2.26 1.49
C SER A 21 -18.75 -3.60 1.66
N SER A 22 -19.45 -4.72 1.51
CA SER A 22 -18.83 -6.05 1.50
C SER A 22 -17.87 -6.23 0.32
N ALA A 23 -18.20 -5.69 -0.85
CA ALA A 23 -17.30 -5.66 -2.00
C ALA A 23 -16.05 -4.81 -1.73
N LEU A 24 -16.17 -3.65 -1.07
CA LEU A 24 -15.02 -2.83 -0.65
C LEU A 24 -14.12 -3.61 0.33
N ARG A 25 -14.70 -4.30 1.32
CA ARG A 25 -13.95 -5.17 2.25
C ARG A 25 -13.25 -6.32 1.51
N SER A 26 -13.86 -6.84 0.45
CA SER A 26 -13.23 -7.86 -0.39
C SER A 26 -12.00 -7.33 -1.15
N LEU A 27 -11.97 -6.04 -1.51
CA LEU A 27 -10.77 -5.40 -2.07
C LEU A 27 -9.63 -5.29 -1.05
N LEU A 28 -9.94 -5.16 0.24
CA LEU A 28 -8.91 -5.14 1.30
C LEU A 28 -8.16 -6.47 1.43
N ASN A 29 -8.79 -7.59 1.08
CA ASN A 29 -8.07 -8.88 0.98
C ASN A 29 -7.04 -8.89 -0.17
N LEU A 30 -7.16 -8.00 -1.15
CA LEU A 30 -6.25 -7.89 -2.30
C LEU A 30 -5.20 -6.80 -2.13
N HIS A 31 -5.51 -5.73 -1.39
CA HIS A 31 -4.59 -4.62 -1.12
C HIS A 31 -4.86 -4.03 0.27
N ALA A 32 -4.00 -4.37 1.22
CA ALA A 32 -4.07 -3.87 2.60
C ALA A 32 -2.67 -3.53 3.13
N PRO A 33 -2.14 -2.32 2.84
CA PRO A 33 -0.79 -1.92 3.24
C PRO A 33 -0.51 -1.98 4.75
N PHE A 34 -1.56 -1.88 5.57
CA PHE A 34 -1.49 -1.92 7.03
C PHE A 34 -2.12 -3.18 7.64
N GLY A 35 -2.33 -4.22 6.83
CA GLY A 35 -3.22 -5.33 7.19
C GLY A 35 -4.70 -4.94 7.10
N PHE A 36 -5.60 -5.91 7.17
CA PHE A 36 -7.03 -5.73 6.85
C PHE A 36 -7.67 -4.62 7.71
N GLU A 37 -7.65 -4.78 9.04
CA GLU A 37 -8.30 -3.86 9.98
C GLU A 37 -7.61 -2.49 9.99
N GLY A 38 -6.27 -2.46 9.95
CA GLY A 38 -5.51 -1.22 9.89
C GLY A 38 -5.82 -0.40 8.64
N THR A 39 -6.02 -1.07 7.51
CA THR A 39 -6.36 -0.43 6.23
C THR A 39 -7.81 0.04 6.23
N GLU A 40 -8.75 -0.76 6.72
CA GLU A 40 -10.16 -0.37 6.85
C GLU A 40 -10.32 0.87 7.72
N ARG A 41 -9.69 0.88 8.91
CA ARG A 41 -9.70 2.03 9.82
C ARG A 41 -9.00 3.26 9.23
N HIS A 42 -7.96 3.08 8.42
CA HIS A 42 -7.33 4.18 7.71
C HIS A 42 -8.27 4.79 6.66
N LEU A 43 -8.94 3.97 5.85
CA LEU A 43 -9.93 4.42 4.88
C LEU A 43 -11.09 5.17 5.53
N ARG A 44 -11.68 4.62 6.60
CA ARG A 44 -12.78 5.29 7.32
C ARG A 44 -12.38 6.68 7.78
N ARG A 45 -11.18 6.83 8.36
CA ARG A 45 -10.63 8.14 8.75
C ARG A 45 -10.41 9.07 7.55
N LEU A 46 -9.88 8.57 6.43
CA LEU A 46 -9.66 9.37 5.23
C LEU A 46 -10.96 9.97 4.65
N VAL A 47 -12.06 9.22 4.71
CA VAL A 47 -13.35 9.64 4.14
C VAL A 47 -14.33 10.19 5.18
N GLY A 48 -13.87 10.43 6.41
CA GLY A 48 -14.69 11.01 7.48
C GLY A 48 -15.79 10.08 8.02
N VAL A 49 -15.70 8.77 7.81
CA VAL A 49 -16.63 7.79 8.39
C VAL A 49 -16.24 7.58 9.86
N PRO A 50 -17.16 7.81 10.82
CA PRO A 50 -16.88 7.62 12.24
C PRO A 50 -16.37 6.21 12.54
N ASP A 51 -15.35 6.13 13.39
CA ASP A 51 -14.90 4.87 13.96
C ASP A 51 -15.64 4.65 15.27
N HIS A 52 -16.67 3.82 15.27
CA HIS A 52 -17.46 3.52 16.45
C HIS A 52 -16.77 2.44 17.30
N GLY A 53 -15.56 2.75 17.77
CA GLY A 53 -14.89 2.19 18.95
C GLY A 53 -14.52 0.70 18.96
N ASP A 54 -13.41 0.41 19.64
CA ASP A 54 -12.77 -0.89 19.87
C ASP A 54 -13.61 -1.86 20.73
N GLY A 55 -14.81 -2.22 20.26
CA GLY A 55 -15.58 -3.36 20.77
C GLY A 55 -15.55 -4.53 19.79
N PRO A 56 -15.73 -5.80 20.23
CA PRO A 56 -15.75 -6.97 19.35
C PRO A 56 -16.83 -6.93 18.25
N LEU A 57 -17.76 -5.96 18.33
CA LEU A 57 -18.85 -5.72 17.39
C LEU A 57 -18.76 -4.36 16.65
N GLY A 58 -17.85 -3.45 17.03
CA GLY A 58 -17.76 -2.08 16.51
C GLY A 58 -17.34 -2.01 15.03
N ALA A 59 -16.43 -2.89 14.60
CA ALA A 59 -15.94 -2.95 13.22
C ALA A 59 -16.89 -3.62 12.20
N ARG A 60 -18.06 -4.11 12.64
CA ARG A 60 -19.02 -4.84 11.78
C ARG A 60 -20.19 -3.98 11.28
N ARG A 61 -20.33 -2.74 11.75
CA ARG A 61 -21.45 -1.90 11.31
C ARG A 61 -21.17 -1.34 9.92
N THR A 62 -21.91 -1.90 8.97
CA THR A 62 -22.09 -1.41 7.60
C THR A 62 -22.85 -0.07 7.57
N GLY A 63 -23.53 0.27 8.68
CA GLY A 63 -24.48 1.39 8.77
C GLY A 63 -23.88 2.79 8.65
N ASP A 64 -22.55 2.93 8.64
CA ASP A 64 -21.89 4.24 8.67
C ASP A 64 -21.33 4.67 7.30
N TRP A 65 -21.40 3.79 6.30
CA TRP A 65 -21.06 4.15 4.93
C TRP A 65 -22.22 4.88 4.28
N SER A 66 -21.93 5.96 3.56
CA SER A 66 -22.84 6.52 2.56
C SER A 66 -22.30 6.18 1.18
N ASP A 67 -23.13 6.35 0.15
CA ASP A 67 -22.70 6.17 -1.24
C ASP A 67 -21.46 7.01 -1.56
N ALA A 68 -21.44 8.27 -1.12
CA ALA A 68 -20.32 9.18 -1.33
C ALA A 68 -19.05 8.72 -0.61
N THR A 69 -19.14 8.34 0.67
CA THR A 69 -17.95 7.92 1.42
C THR A 69 -17.41 6.58 0.95
N LEU A 70 -18.28 5.69 0.47
CA LEU A 70 -17.88 4.40 -0.09
C LEU A 70 -17.12 4.56 -1.42
N LEU A 71 -17.60 5.42 -2.31
CA LEU A 71 -16.92 5.73 -3.57
C LEU A 71 -15.59 6.44 -3.33
N ALA A 72 -15.57 7.44 -2.43
CA ALA A 72 -14.33 8.11 -2.04
C ALA A 72 -13.30 7.13 -1.45
N ALA A 73 -13.74 6.15 -0.67
CA ALA A 73 -12.85 5.13 -0.10
C ALA A 73 -12.30 4.19 -1.17
N LEU A 74 -13.12 3.83 -2.16
CA LEU A 74 -12.66 3.08 -3.32
C LEU A 74 -11.59 3.84 -4.10
N ASP A 75 -11.82 5.11 -4.40
CA ASP A 75 -10.88 5.94 -5.17
C ASP A 75 -9.54 6.09 -4.42
N ALA A 76 -9.59 6.33 -3.11
CA ALA A 76 -8.41 6.38 -2.26
C ALA A 76 -7.64 5.04 -2.27
N LEU A 77 -8.35 3.92 -2.18
CA LEU A 77 -7.76 2.58 -2.20
C LEU A 77 -7.14 2.26 -3.58
N GLU A 78 -7.79 2.65 -4.66
CA GLU A 78 -7.27 2.50 -6.03
C GLU A 78 -6.01 3.35 -6.25
N ALA A 79 -5.99 4.60 -5.76
CA ALA A 79 -4.82 5.46 -5.81
C ALA A 79 -3.63 4.86 -5.03
N SER A 80 -3.88 4.37 -3.82
CA SER A 80 -2.88 3.65 -3.01
C SER A 80 -2.35 2.44 -3.78
N ARG A 81 -3.22 1.58 -4.31
CA ARG A 81 -2.81 0.39 -5.07
C ARG A 81 -2.01 0.75 -6.32
N ALA A 82 -2.42 1.78 -7.05
CA ALA A 82 -1.73 2.26 -8.24
C ALA A 82 -0.30 2.73 -7.90
N SER A 83 -0.11 3.41 -6.77
CA SER A 83 1.24 3.79 -6.30
C SER A 83 2.12 2.57 -6.02
N HIS A 84 1.59 1.54 -5.35
CA HIS A 84 2.32 0.30 -5.05
C HIS A 84 2.68 -0.49 -6.32
N LEU A 85 1.77 -0.55 -7.30
CA LEU A 85 2.04 -1.20 -8.58
C LEU A 85 3.13 -0.46 -9.37
N ARG A 86 3.06 0.88 -9.43
CA ARG A 86 4.11 1.70 -10.07
C ARG A 86 5.47 1.49 -9.39
N TYR A 87 5.50 1.54 -8.07
CA TYR A 87 6.71 1.25 -7.28
C TYR A 87 7.31 -0.12 -7.66
N ARG A 88 6.49 -1.18 -7.66
CA ARG A 88 6.94 -2.54 -8.01
C ARG A 88 7.44 -2.63 -9.44
N ALA A 89 6.81 -1.94 -10.39
CA ALA A 89 7.24 -1.91 -11.78
C ALA A 89 8.63 -1.27 -11.93
N VAL A 90 8.86 -0.14 -11.25
CA VAL A 90 10.16 0.55 -11.26
C VAL A 90 11.25 -0.30 -10.59
N VAL A 91 10.96 -0.92 -9.44
CA VAL A 91 11.90 -1.87 -8.82
C VAL A 91 12.21 -3.03 -9.77
N ALA A 92 11.21 -3.59 -10.44
CA ALA A 92 11.40 -4.70 -11.36
C ALA A 92 12.31 -4.31 -12.54
N GLU A 93 12.12 -3.13 -13.13
CA GLU A 93 12.99 -2.61 -14.21
C GLU A 93 14.43 -2.44 -13.73
N ARG A 94 14.62 -1.74 -12.60
CA ARG A 94 15.94 -1.56 -12.00
C ARG A 94 16.63 -2.90 -11.76
N ARG A 95 15.90 -3.89 -11.22
CA ARG A 95 16.41 -5.25 -10.96
C ARG A 95 16.76 -6.00 -12.25
N ARG A 96 16.05 -5.79 -13.37
CA ARG A 96 16.44 -6.36 -14.67
C ARG A 96 17.82 -5.85 -15.09
N HIS A 97 18.05 -4.54 -15.02
CA HIS A 97 19.37 -3.95 -15.33
C HIS A 97 20.48 -4.45 -14.38
N GLU A 98 20.23 -4.49 -13.07
CA GLU A 98 21.21 -4.99 -12.10
C GLU A 98 21.55 -6.47 -12.34
N LYS A 99 20.57 -7.30 -12.70
CA LYS A 99 20.77 -8.72 -13.03
C LYS A 99 21.64 -8.88 -14.29
N ALA A 100 21.44 -8.04 -15.31
CA ALA A 100 22.28 -8.03 -16.51
C ALA A 100 23.73 -7.65 -16.19
N GLN A 101 23.94 -6.80 -15.19
CA GLN A 101 25.27 -6.43 -14.64
C GLN A 101 25.79 -7.42 -13.58
N HIS A 102 25.31 -8.66 -13.59
CA HIS A 102 25.69 -9.74 -12.64
C HIS A 102 25.39 -9.48 -11.15
N ARG A 103 24.67 -8.40 -10.79
CA ARG A 103 24.22 -8.11 -9.42
C ARG A 103 22.88 -8.79 -9.12
N ARG A 104 22.91 -10.13 -9.08
CA ARG A 104 21.69 -10.97 -9.07
C ARG A 104 20.90 -11.00 -7.76
N GLN A 105 21.50 -10.62 -6.64
CA GLN A 105 20.81 -10.57 -5.34
C GLN A 105 20.31 -9.16 -5.01
N PRO A 106 19.03 -8.98 -4.64
CA PRO A 106 18.55 -7.72 -4.09
C PRO A 106 19.19 -7.48 -2.71
N THR A 107 19.33 -6.22 -2.31
CA THR A 107 19.85 -5.95 -0.97
C THR A 107 18.79 -6.21 0.10
N ARG A 108 19.23 -6.31 1.36
CA ARG A 108 18.31 -6.27 2.50
C ARG A 108 17.54 -4.95 2.59
N GLY A 109 18.14 -3.84 2.14
CA GLY A 109 17.48 -2.53 2.09
C GLY A 109 16.34 -2.51 1.08
N ASP A 110 16.53 -3.11 -0.09
CA ASP A 110 15.52 -3.22 -1.15
C ASP A 110 14.34 -4.05 -0.66
N VAL A 111 14.61 -5.19 -0.04
CA VAL A 111 13.57 -6.06 0.53
C VAL A 111 12.81 -5.35 1.64
N ALA A 112 13.50 -4.59 2.49
CA ALA A 112 12.86 -3.80 3.55
C ALA A 112 11.97 -2.69 2.98
N ALA A 113 12.43 -1.95 1.97
CA ALA A 113 11.65 -0.89 1.31
C ALA A 113 10.40 -1.45 0.62
N LEU A 114 10.52 -2.59 -0.06
CA LEU A 114 9.38 -3.30 -0.66
C LEU A 114 8.33 -3.74 0.37
N ARG A 115 8.76 -4.19 1.55
CA ARG A 115 7.88 -4.73 2.61
C ARG A 115 7.33 -3.67 3.56
N ARG A 116 7.84 -2.44 3.51
CA ARG A 116 7.45 -1.38 4.45
C ARG A 116 5.95 -1.09 4.33
N ALA A 117 5.27 -1.07 5.47
CA ALA A 117 3.84 -0.79 5.56
C ALA A 117 3.59 0.72 5.38
N GLU A 118 3.18 1.13 4.18
CA GLU A 118 2.98 2.52 3.80
C GLU A 118 1.74 2.65 2.92
N TRP A 119 0.94 3.70 3.13
CA TRP A 119 -0.27 3.93 2.36
C TRP A 119 0.03 4.13 0.88
N CYS A 120 0.92 5.07 0.56
CA CYS A 120 1.43 5.30 -0.79
C CYS A 120 2.92 5.01 -0.83
N LYS A 121 3.38 4.46 -1.95
CA LYS A 121 4.80 4.19 -2.20
C LYS A 121 5.42 5.31 -3.03
N ASP A 122 6.62 5.73 -2.64
CA ASP A 122 7.41 6.71 -3.38
C ASP A 122 8.14 6.05 -4.57
N VAL A 123 7.75 6.43 -5.78
CA VAL A 123 8.33 5.90 -7.02
C VAL A 123 9.79 6.34 -7.21
N ASP A 124 10.19 7.49 -6.67
CA ASP A 124 11.57 7.97 -6.76
C ASP A 124 12.49 7.21 -5.80
N GLU A 125 11.98 6.74 -4.66
CA GLU A 125 12.66 5.76 -3.81
C GLU A 125 12.90 4.44 -4.58
N ALA A 126 11.92 3.99 -5.37
CA ALA A 126 12.00 2.73 -6.13
C ALA A 126 13.14 2.71 -7.15
N ALA A 127 13.42 3.86 -7.77
CA ALA A 127 14.50 4.01 -8.76
C ALA A 127 15.89 3.82 -8.15
N ARG A 128 16.03 4.00 -6.83
CA ARG A 128 17.31 3.98 -6.11
C ARG A 128 17.55 2.65 -5.40
N ARG A 129 18.72 2.04 -5.63
CA ARG A 129 19.16 0.85 -4.87
C ARG A 129 19.32 1.23 -3.39
N GLN A 130 18.59 0.55 -2.52
CA GLN A 130 18.66 0.82 -1.09
C GLN A 130 19.82 0.02 -0.49
N PRO A 131 20.80 0.63 0.17
CA PRO A 131 21.91 -0.12 0.73
C PRO A 131 21.45 -1.00 1.89
N GLY A 132 22.10 -2.15 2.08
CA GLY A 132 21.91 -2.93 3.30
C GLY A 132 22.51 -2.22 4.52
N ALA A 133 22.02 -2.50 5.74
CA ALA A 133 22.53 -1.86 6.96
C ALA A 133 24.05 -2.04 7.19
N ARG A 134 24.65 -3.12 6.67
CA ARG A 134 26.12 -3.33 6.70
C ARG A 134 26.84 -2.46 5.67
N GLU A 135 26.29 -2.35 4.46
CA GLU A 135 26.83 -1.49 3.39
C GLU A 135 26.77 -0.02 3.79
N ALA A 136 25.63 0.44 4.33
CA ALA A 136 25.47 1.81 4.83
C ALA A 136 26.47 2.14 5.95
N ARG A 137 26.73 1.20 6.87
CA ARG A 137 27.75 1.35 7.92
C ARG A 137 29.17 1.42 7.36
N ARG A 138 29.49 0.63 6.33
CA ARG A 138 30.80 0.68 5.66
C ARG A 138 31.01 2.00 4.95
N ALA A 139 30.01 2.49 4.21
CA ALA A 139 30.07 3.79 3.54
C ALA A 139 30.34 4.93 4.53
N ARG A 140 29.66 4.93 5.68
CA ARG A 140 29.87 5.94 6.74
C ARG A 140 31.25 5.89 7.40
N ARG A 141 31.87 4.70 7.47
CA ARG A 141 33.23 4.53 8.04
C ARG A 141 34.34 4.82 7.04
N GLY A 142 34.06 4.67 5.73
CA GLY A 142 35.01 4.91 4.66
C GLY A 142 35.06 6.35 4.13
N SER A 143 34.11 7.21 4.53
CA SER A 143 34.25 8.65 4.30
C SER A 143 35.43 9.17 5.14
N PRO A 144 36.49 9.73 4.53
CA PRO A 144 37.52 10.38 5.30
C PRO A 144 36.86 11.49 6.11
N ARG A 145 37.04 11.48 7.43
CA ARG A 145 36.82 12.68 8.24
C ARG A 145 37.71 13.74 7.60
N GLY A 146 37.10 14.79 7.05
CA GLY A 146 37.84 15.91 6.48
C GLY A 146 38.92 16.32 7.47
N GLY A 147 40.17 16.16 7.05
CA GLY A 147 41.30 16.80 7.72
C GLY A 147 41.11 18.29 7.54
N ALA A 148 40.89 18.97 8.66
CA ALA A 148 41.20 20.39 8.80
C ALA A 148 42.72 20.53 9.00
#